data_AF-A0AB38C0Z5-F1
#
_entry.id   AF-A0AB38C0Z5-F1
#
_cell.length_a   1.000
_cell.length_b   1.000
_cell.length_c   1.000
_cell.angle_alpha   90.00
_cell.angle_beta   90.00
_cell.angle_gamma   90.00
#
_symmetry.space_group_name_H-M   'P 1'
#
loop_
_entity.id
_entity.type
_entity.pdbx_description
1 polymer ?
#
loop_
_entity_poly.entity_id
_entity_poly.type
_entity_poly.pdbx_seq_one_letter_code
_entity_poly.pdbx_strand_id
1 'polypeptide(L)' 'MKRMGKPTFVMDISKDGEIFHVNLQTTDDIWGGGKREKSMKLFEAKAESDTVLSMRGGLVTMRLEGDVIYFDSTTYTRSK' A
#
# COMPACT_ATOMS: atom_id res chain seq x y z
N MET A 1 -26.09 -12.26 5.96
CA MET A 1 -24.91 -11.36 5.88
C MET A 1 -24.78 -10.85 4.46
N LYS A 2 -24.88 -9.54 4.21
CA LYS A 2 -24.50 -8.97 2.92
C LYS A 2 -22.99 -9.22 2.74
N ARG A 3 -22.57 -9.78 1.60
CA ARG A 3 -21.15 -10.00 1.30
C ARG A 3 -20.49 -8.63 1.18
N MET A 4 -19.63 -8.26 2.13
CA MET A 4 -18.69 -7.17 1.92
C MET A 4 -17.85 -7.52 0.70
N GLY A 5 -17.75 -6.59 -0.26
CA GLY A 5 -16.86 -6.77 -1.41
C GLY A 5 -15.42 -6.94 -0.92
N LYS A 6 -14.59 -7.75 -1.59
CA LYS A 6 -13.16 -7.76 -1.29
C LYS A 6 -12.59 -6.37 -1.57
N PRO A 7 -11.77 -5.79 -0.67
CA PRO A 7 -11.11 -4.53 -0.94
C PRO A 7 -10.21 -4.66 -2.17
N THR A 8 -10.07 -3.58 -2.92
CA THR A 8 -9.11 -3.47 -4.02
C THR A 8 -8.08 -2.39 -3.68
N PHE A 9 -6.83 -2.67 -4.01
CA PHE A 9 -5.70 -1.80 -3.70
C PHE A 9 -5.00 -1.39 -5.00
N VAL A 10 -4.63 -0.12 -5.11
CA VAL A 10 -3.72 0.39 -6.13
C VAL A 10 -2.57 1.07 -5.41
N MET A 11 -1.36 0.59 -5.65
CA MET A 11 -0.14 1.14 -5.08
C MET A 11 0.70 1.73 -6.20
N ASP A 12 0.96 3.03 -6.10
CA ASP A 12 1.88 3.76 -6.98
C ASP A 12 3.12 4.14 -6.15
N ILE A 13 4.30 3.81 -6.67
CA ILE A 13 5.58 4.11 -6.04
C ILE A 13 6.40 4.88 -7.07
N SER A 14 6.71 6.14 -6.76
CA SER A 14 7.57 7.00 -7.56
C SER A 14 8.76 7.47 -6.74
N LYS A 15 9.80 7.94 -7.42
CA LYS A 15 11.04 8.42 -6.79
C LYS A 15 11.31 9.86 -7.22
N ASP A 16 11.55 10.73 -6.25
CA ASP A 16 12.02 12.10 -6.43
C ASP A 16 13.32 12.32 -5.63
N GLY A 17 14.44 12.47 -6.34
CA GLY A 17 15.77 12.49 -5.73
C GLY A 17 16.05 11.21 -4.94
N GLU A 18 16.26 11.33 -3.62
CA GLU A 18 16.48 10.20 -2.71
C GLU A 18 15.20 9.70 -2.02
N ILE A 19 14.08 10.38 -2.24
CA ILE A 19 12.80 10.10 -1.57
C ILE A 19 11.91 9.27 -2.49
N PHE A 20 11.30 8.24 -1.91
CA PHE A 20 10.23 7.49 -2.55
C PHE A 20 8.89 8.02 -2.06
N HIS A 21 7.98 8.29 -2.98
CA HIS A 21 6.58 8.62 -2.71
C HIS A 21 5.74 7.38 -2.94
N VAL A 22 5.07 6.90 -1.90
CA VAL A 22 4.20 5.71 -1.93
C VAL A 22 2.76 6.16 -1.74
N ASN A 23 1.95 5.98 -2.78
CA ASN A 23 0.53 6.31 -2.78
C ASN A 23 -0.28 5.01 -2.77
N LEU A 24 -0.91 4.69 -1.63
CA LEU A 24 -1.74 3.50 -1.46
C LEU A 24 -3.22 3.87 -1.46
N GLN A 25 -3.90 3.56 -2.57
CA GLN A 25 -5.35 3.75 -2.70
C GLN A 25 -6.07 2.46 -2.33
N THR A 26 -6.96 2.54 -1.36
CA THR A 26 -7.85 1.44 -0.98
C THR A 26 -9.26 1.77 -1.41
N THR A 27 -9.93 0.82 -2.05
CA THR A 27 -11.36 0.91 -2.35
C THR A 27 -12.08 -0.25 -1.67
N ASP A 28 -12.99 0.04 -0.74
CA ASP A 28 -13.64 -0.98 0.08
C ASP A 28 -15.09 -0.61 0.43
N ASP A 29 -15.93 -1.61 0.72
CA ASP A 29 -17.31 -1.46 1.20
C ASP A 29 -17.34 -1.63 2.72
N ILE A 30 -16.87 -0.60 3.43
CA ILE A 30 -16.69 -0.61 4.89
C ILE A 30 -18.02 -0.81 5.64
N TRP A 31 -19.13 -0.38 5.04
CA TRP A 31 -20.45 -0.38 5.67
C TRP A 31 -21.34 -1.57 5.26
N GLY A 32 -20.84 -2.47 4.41
CA GLY A 32 -21.61 -3.63 3.89
C GLY A 32 -22.88 -3.24 3.12
N GLY A 33 -22.94 -2.00 2.66
CA GLY A 33 -24.08 -1.40 1.98
C GLY A 33 -24.03 -1.53 0.46
N GLY A 34 -22.93 -2.06 -0.07
CA GLY A 34 -22.61 -2.08 -1.51
C GLY A 34 -21.96 -0.79 -2.00
N LYS A 35 -21.84 0.24 -1.16
CA LYS A 35 -21.20 1.51 -1.50
C LYS A 35 -19.71 1.40 -1.20
N ARG A 36 -18.89 1.38 -2.25
CA ARG A 36 -17.43 1.37 -2.12
C ARG A 36 -16.89 2.79 -1.92
N GLU A 37 -16.10 2.97 -0.87
CA GLU A 37 -15.41 4.23 -0.57
C GLU A 37 -13.93 4.11 -0.93
N LYS A 38 -13.36 5.21 -1.42
CA LYS A 38 -11.94 5.32 -1.72
C LYS A 38 -11.23 6.05 -0.59
N SER A 39 -10.14 5.49 -0.09
CA SER A 39 -9.20 6.17 0.80
C SER A 39 -7.80 6.18 0.18
N MET A 40 -7.04 7.23 0.48
CA MET A 40 -5.69 7.45 -0.04
C MET A 40 -4.75 7.65 1.15
N LYS A 41 -3.70 6.83 1.23
CA LYS A 41 -2.58 7.06 2.15
C LYS A 41 -1.35 7.46 1.35
N LEU A 42 -0.72 8.55 1.75
CA LEU A 42 0.48 9.09 1.13
C LEU A 42 1.64 8.91 2.11
N PHE A 43 2.71 8.26 1.67
CA PHE A 43 3.91 8.09 2.46
C PHE A 43 5.12 8.62 1.70
N GLU A 44 6.06 9.17 2.45
CA GLU A 44 7.43 9.39 1.98
C GLU A 44 8.32 8.32 2.59
N ALA A 45 9.29 7.83 1.85
CA ALA A 45 10.21 6.81 2.32
C ALA A 45 11.63 7.01 1.80
N LYS A 46 12.59 6.37 2.46
CA LYS A 46 13.99 6.27 1.99
C LYS A 46 14.34 4.81 1.77
N ALA A 47 15.20 4.55 0.79
CA ALA A 47 15.78 3.22 0.63
C ALA A 47 16.74 2.93 1.78
N GLU A 48 16.51 1.83 2.48
CA GLU A 48 17.48 1.22 3.41
C GLU A 48 18.34 0.17 2.68
N SER A 49 17.78 -0.45 1.65
CA SER A 49 18.46 -1.35 0.72
C SER A 49 17.69 -1.41 -0.61
N ASP A 50 18.20 -2.18 -1.57
CA ASP A 50 17.58 -2.33 -2.89
C ASP A 50 16.14 -2.85 -2.84
N THR A 51 15.76 -3.55 -1.77
CA THR A 51 14.43 -4.16 -1.61
C THR A 51 13.65 -3.63 -0.40
N VAL A 52 14.18 -2.63 0.33
CA VAL A 52 13.56 -2.13 1.56
C VAL A 52 13.44 -0.62 1.54
N LEU A 53 12.20 -0.13 1.71
CA LEU A 53 11.88 1.26 1.96
C LEU A 53 11.48 1.47 3.42
N SER A 54 12.03 2.50 4.05
CA SER A 54 11.70 2.92 5.40
C SER A 54 10.84 4.17 5.36
N MET A 55 9.62 4.08 5.90
CA MET A 55 8.69 5.21 5.86
C MET A 55 9.18 6.33 6.77
N ARG A 56 9.24 7.54 6.23
CA ARG A 56 9.55 8.76 6.96
C ARG A 56 8.49 8.95 8.05
N GLY A 57 8.92 8.95 9.31
CA GLY A 57 8.02 8.87 10.49
C GLY A 57 8.23 7.61 11.34
N GLY A 58 9.01 6.63 10.84
CA GLY A 58 9.82 5.74 11.68
C GLY A 58 9.15 4.51 12.28
N LEU A 59 7.95 4.12 11.85
CA LEU A 59 7.23 2.97 12.46
C LEU A 59 6.99 1.79 11.53
N VAL A 60 7.21 1.94 10.22
CA VAL A 60 6.86 0.89 9.24
C VAL A 60 7.90 0.84 8.14
N THR A 61 8.30 -0.38 7.77
CA THR A 61 9.10 -0.66 6.57
C THR A 61 8.23 -1.33 5.51
N MET A 62 8.55 -1.08 4.25
CA MET A 62 8.02 -1.78 3.10
C MET A 62 9.14 -2.63 2.52
N ARG A 63 8.90 -3.92 2.33
CA ARG A 63 9.87 -4.89 1.83
C ARG A 63 9.34 -5.60 0.60
N LEU A 64 10.19 -5.70 -0.42
CA LEU A 64 9.93 -6.42 -1.67
C LEU A 64 10.64 -7.79 -1.63
N GLU A 65 9.89 -8.86 -1.84
CA GLU A 65 10.43 -10.22 -2.04
C GLU A 65 9.80 -10.85 -3.28
N GLY A 66 10.58 -10.95 -4.37
CA GLY A 66 10.03 -11.33 -5.67
C GLY A 66 8.95 -10.35 -6.13
N ASP A 67 7.72 -10.86 -6.32
CA ASP A 67 6.55 -10.05 -6.70
C ASP A 67 5.64 -9.67 -5.51
N VAL A 68 6.12 -9.90 -4.28
CA VAL A 68 5.36 -9.70 -3.05
C VAL A 68 5.86 -8.46 -2.31
N ILE A 69 4.95 -7.56 -1.97
CA ILE A 69 5.21 -6.41 -1.11
C ILE A 69 4.65 -6.70 0.28
N TYR A 70 5.52 -6.70 1.27
CA TYR A 70 5.17 -6.70 2.68
C TYR A 70 5.15 -5.25 3.15
N PHE A 71 3.98 -4.76 3.58
CA PHE A 71 3.85 -3.39 4.06
C PHE A 71 2.78 -3.30 5.14
N ASP A 72 3.20 -2.78 6.31
CA ASP A 72 2.37 -2.83 7.53
C ASP A 72 1.96 -4.29 7.82
N SER A 73 0.73 -4.53 8.25
CA SER A 73 0.13 -5.85 8.47
C SER A 73 -0.42 -6.51 7.19
N THR A 74 -0.20 -5.92 6.01
CA THR A 74 -0.80 -6.38 4.76
C THR A 74 0.26 -6.87 3.77
N THR A 75 -0.06 -7.96 3.07
CA THR A 75 0.75 -8.50 1.97
C THR A 75 0.06 -8.19 0.65
N TYR A 76 0.80 -7.57 -0.27
CA TYR A 76 0.30 -7.22 -1.60
C TYR A 76 1.03 -8.06 -2.64
N THR A 77 0.26 -8.61 -3.58
CA THR A 77 0.79 -9.27 -4.76
C THR A 77 0.24 -8.56 -5.98
N ARG A 78 1.08 -8.31 -6.98
CA ARG A 78 0.62 -7.71 -8.23
C ARG A 78 -0.48 -8.59 -8.84
N SER A 79 -1.56 -7.98 -9.33
CA SER A 79 -2.54 -8.74 -10.13
C SER A 79 -1.86 -9.18 -11.43
N LYS A 80 -2.13 -10.41 -11.86
CA LYS A 80 -1.73 -10.90 -13.17
C LYS A 80 -2.40 -10.10 -14.30
#